data_AF-A0AA38R8Y6-F1
#
_entry.id   AF-A0AA38R8Y6-F1
#
_cell.length_a   1.000
_cell.length_b   1.000
_cell.length_c   1.000
_cell.angle_alpha   90.00
_cell.angle_beta   90.00
_cell.angle_gamma   90.00
#
_symmetry.space_group_name_H-M   'P 1'
#
loop_
_entity.id
_entity.type
_entity.pdbx_description
1 polymer ?
#
loop_
_entity_poly.entity_id
_entity_poly.type
_entity_poly.pdbx_seq_one_letter_code
_entity_poly.pdbx_strand_id
1 'polypeptide(L)'
;MASLPEEGDALEPTHYEVLGIPRSYLEDDRDPSQIIKTAYHRALLRNHPDKAFRMRPGDPPVTSTGAHSTVFSVDQISAAYAALSDPARRAEYDRALRLARGLEGRARQQRFQTGIESADLDDLAFDEARRRWYRPCRCGNERGFAFGEPDLEEAGDLGELIVGCQDCSLWLRVHFAVVDEANLSAARQPG
;
A
#
# COMPACT_ATOMS: atom_id res chain seq x y z
N MET A 1 -16.40 10.70 -24.00
CA MET A 1 -14.96 10.39 -24.10
C MET A 1 -14.24 11.07 -22.95
N ALA A 2 -14.30 10.47 -21.76
CA ALA A 2 -13.58 10.94 -20.59
C ALA A 2 -12.29 10.12 -20.49
N SER A 3 -11.16 10.76 -20.76
CA SER A 3 -9.84 10.16 -20.71
C SER A 3 -9.52 9.76 -19.27
N LEU A 4 -9.20 8.47 -19.07
CA LEU A 4 -8.57 7.99 -17.85
C LEU A 4 -7.16 8.58 -17.76
N PRO A 5 -6.69 9.03 -16.58
CA PRO A 5 -5.28 9.29 -16.40
C PRO A 5 -4.52 7.95 -16.40
N GLU A 6 -3.64 7.81 -17.40
CA GLU A 6 -2.74 6.69 -17.58
C GLU A 6 -1.79 6.53 -16.39
N GLU A 7 -1.50 5.26 -16.10
CA GLU A 7 -0.65 4.81 -15.02
C GLU A 7 0.79 5.30 -15.18
N GLY A 8 1.26 6.01 -14.17
CA GLY A 8 2.66 6.27 -13.92
C GLY A 8 2.87 6.22 -12.41
N ASP A 9 3.32 5.07 -11.91
CA ASP A 9 3.96 4.92 -10.59
C ASP A 9 5.31 5.68 -10.62
N ALA A 10 5.24 7.00 -10.81
CA ALA A 10 6.32 7.91 -10.52
C ALA A 10 6.04 8.40 -9.10
N LEU A 11 6.43 7.60 -8.10
CA LEU A 11 6.58 8.11 -6.74
C LEU A 11 7.36 9.41 -6.86
N GLU A 12 6.72 10.54 -6.55
CA GLU A 12 7.40 11.83 -6.63
C GLU A 12 8.69 11.72 -5.80
N PRO A 13 9.85 12.01 -6.41
CA PRO A 13 11.14 11.81 -5.77
C PRO A 13 11.15 12.60 -4.47
N THR A 14 11.45 11.93 -3.36
CA THR A 14 11.44 12.58 -2.06
C THR A 14 12.48 13.70 -2.03
N HIS A 15 12.28 14.72 -1.18
CA HIS A 15 13.24 15.83 -1.09
C HIS A 15 14.64 15.34 -0.69
N TYR A 16 14.72 14.19 -0.01
CA TYR A 16 15.95 13.47 0.30
C TYR A 16 16.63 12.88 -0.94
N GLU A 17 15.87 12.29 -1.87
CA GLU A 17 16.37 11.76 -3.15
C GLU A 17 16.81 12.87 -4.10
N VAL A 18 16.08 13.98 -4.15
CA VAL A 18 16.43 15.15 -4.97
C VAL A 18 17.79 15.74 -4.58
N LEU A 19 18.10 15.79 -3.28
CA LEU A 19 19.42 16.19 -2.78
C LEU A 19 20.44 15.04 -2.74
N GLY A 20 20.00 13.80 -2.92
CA GLY A 20 20.83 12.59 -2.85
C GLY A 20 21.41 12.32 -1.46
N ILE A 21 20.65 12.62 -0.40
CA ILE A 21 21.06 12.40 0.99
C ILE A 21 20.15 11.33 1.61
N PRO A 22 20.69 10.22 2.16
CA PRO A 22 19.88 9.27 2.90
C PRO A 22 19.42 9.89 4.22
N ARG A 23 18.15 9.69 4.57
CA ARG A 23 17.53 10.24 5.80
C ARG A 23 18.33 9.95 7.08
N SER A 24 18.89 8.74 7.16
CA SER A 24 19.70 8.27 8.29
C SER A 24 20.95 9.13 8.55
N TYR A 25 21.52 9.75 7.52
CA TYR A 25 22.71 10.59 7.64
C TYR A 25 22.43 11.94 8.33
N LEU A 26 21.17 12.35 8.34
CA LEU A 26 20.71 13.59 8.95
C LEU A 26 20.08 13.36 10.33
N GLU A 27 20.03 12.11 10.81
CA GLU A 27 19.55 11.73 12.14
C GLU A 27 20.71 11.53 13.13
N ASP A 28 21.89 11.14 12.64
CA ASP A 28 23.09 10.88 13.45
C ASP A 28 24.01 12.10 13.63
N ASP A 29 23.91 13.09 12.73
CA ASP A 29 24.85 14.21 12.67
C ASP A 29 24.42 15.43 13.53
N ARG A 30 25.41 16.08 14.14
CA ARG A 30 25.21 17.25 15.00
C ARG A 30 24.91 18.54 14.23
N ASP A 31 25.25 18.62 12.94
CA ASP A 31 24.94 19.78 12.08
C ASP A 31 24.37 19.34 10.71
N PRO A 32 23.07 18.96 10.67
CA PRO A 32 22.42 18.54 9.43
C PRO A 32 22.38 19.65 8.37
N SER A 33 22.46 20.92 8.77
CA SER A 33 22.40 22.08 7.89
C SER A 33 23.62 22.17 6.96
N GLN A 34 24.84 21.90 7.45
CA GLN A 34 26.03 21.86 6.58
C GLN A 34 25.96 20.74 5.54
N ILE A 35 25.44 19.57 5.92
CA ILE A 35 25.29 18.41 5.04
C ILE A 35 24.29 18.74 3.92
N ILE A 36 23.14 19.30 4.28
CA ILE A 36 22.08 19.70 3.34
C ILE A 36 22.60 20.78 2.37
N LYS A 37 23.35 21.76 2.86
CA LYS A 37 23.96 22.81 2.02
C LYS A 37 24.99 22.25 1.05
N THR A 38 25.85 21.36 1.50
CA THR A 38 26.86 20.71 0.64
C THR A 38 26.19 19.85 -0.44
N ALA A 39 25.15 19.11 -0.07
CA ALA A 39 24.36 18.31 -0.99
C ALA A 39 23.59 19.17 -2.01
N TYR A 40 23.02 20.29 -1.60
CA TYR A 40 22.39 21.27 -2.49
C TYR A 40 23.37 21.80 -3.54
N HIS A 41 24.57 22.23 -3.11
CA HIS A 41 25.62 22.65 -4.04
C HIS A 41 26.01 21.54 -5.02
N ARG A 42 26.14 20.29 -4.53
CA ARG A 42 26.44 19.14 -5.38
C ARG A 42 25.32 18.83 -6.38
N ALA A 43 24.07 18.93 -5.93
CA ALA A 43 22.89 18.68 -6.77
C ALA A 43 22.77 19.73 -7.88
N LEU A 44 23.01 21.01 -7.57
CA LEU A 44 23.05 22.08 -8.57
C LEU A 44 24.18 21.89 -9.59
N LEU A 45 25.39 21.53 -9.15
CA LEU A 45 26.53 21.29 -10.05
C LEU A 45 26.30 20.07 -10.97
N ARG A 46 25.59 19.05 -10.48
CA ARG A 46 25.23 17.86 -11.26
C ARG A 46 24.13 18.13 -12.28
N ASN A 47 23.15 18.96 -11.93
CA ASN A 47 21.98 19.28 -12.75
C ASN A 47 22.09 20.64 -13.46
N HIS A 48 23.28 21.23 -13.52
CA HIS A 48 23.50 22.51 -14.17
C HIS A 48 23.15 22.42 -15.67
N PRO A 49 22.36 23.34 -16.23
CA PRO A 49 21.89 23.28 -17.62
C PRO A 49 23.04 23.28 -18.66
N ASP A 50 24.20 23.83 -18.30
CA ASP A 50 25.41 23.79 -19.15
C ASP A 50 25.96 22.36 -19.36
N LYS A 51 25.71 21.43 -18.43
CA LYS A 51 26.10 20.01 -18.56
C LYS A 51 25.02 19.16 -19.23
N ALA A 52 23.75 19.52 -19.08
CA ALA A 52 22.64 18.90 -19.81
C ALA A 52 22.75 19.11 -21.33
N PHE A 53 23.34 20.25 -21.76
CA PHE A 53 23.64 20.50 -23.16
C PHE A 53 24.75 19.61 -23.74
N ARG A 54 25.50 18.87 -22.91
CA ARG A 54 26.54 17.93 -23.33
C ARG A 54 26.07 16.49 -23.52
N MET A 55 24.81 16.17 -23.19
CA MET A 55 24.21 14.91 -23.66
C MET A 55 23.79 15.08 -25.12
N ARG A 56 24.76 14.92 -26.03
CA ARG A 56 24.48 14.71 -27.44
C ARG A 56 23.77 13.35 -27.62
N PRO A 57 22.75 13.23 -28.48
CA PRO A 57 22.15 11.95 -28.78
C PRO A 57 23.17 11.07 -29.50
N GLY A 58 23.81 10.14 -28.78
CA GLY A 58 24.78 9.21 -29.37
C GLY A 58 25.87 8.64 -28.45
N ASP A 59 26.07 9.17 -27.23
CA ASP A 59 27.07 8.59 -26.32
C ASP A 59 26.52 7.34 -25.60
N PRO A 60 27.29 6.23 -25.52
CA PRO A 60 26.88 5.02 -24.84
C PRO A 60 26.70 5.29 -23.33
N PRO A 61 25.70 4.67 -22.69
CA PRO A 61 25.47 4.87 -21.26
C PRO A 61 26.68 4.38 -20.49
N VAL A 62 27.49 5.31 -19.98
CA VAL A 62 28.50 5.00 -18.98
C VAL A 62 27.77 4.46 -17.75
N THR A 63 27.89 3.16 -17.56
CA THR A 63 27.35 2.38 -16.44
C THR A 63 28.00 2.85 -15.15
N SER A 64 27.53 3.99 -14.64
CA SER A 64 27.75 4.39 -13.26
C SER A 64 26.77 3.57 -12.42
N THR A 65 27.32 2.63 -11.68
CA THR A 65 26.66 1.76 -10.71
C THR A 65 25.61 2.51 -9.88
N GLY A 66 24.35 2.12 -10.04
CA GLY A 66 23.36 2.08 -8.96
C GLY A 66 22.72 3.38 -8.46
N ALA A 67 22.79 4.51 -9.17
CA ALA A 67 21.95 5.67 -8.85
C ALA A 67 21.28 6.16 -10.13
N HIS A 68 19.95 6.02 -10.19
CA HIS A 68 19.12 6.59 -11.25
C HIS A 68 19.60 8.02 -11.55
N SER A 69 20.06 8.26 -12.78
CA SER A 69 20.44 9.60 -13.22
C SER A 69 19.17 10.40 -13.54
N THR A 70 18.33 10.59 -12.52
CA THR A 70 17.17 11.49 -12.56
C THR A 70 17.71 12.91 -12.59
N VAL A 71 17.68 13.52 -13.77
CA VAL A 71 18.00 14.94 -13.92
C VAL A 71 16.89 15.71 -13.20
N PHE A 72 17.20 16.34 -12.08
CA PHE A 72 16.24 17.13 -11.31
C PHE A 72 16.33 18.60 -11.71
N SER A 73 15.19 19.27 -11.81
CA SER A 73 15.17 20.71 -12.10
C SER A 73 15.74 21.53 -10.94
N VAL A 74 16.29 22.71 -11.25
CA VAL A 74 16.80 23.65 -10.24
C VAL A 74 15.70 24.03 -9.24
N ASP A 75 14.45 24.16 -9.70
CA ASP A 75 13.29 24.44 -8.86
C ASP A 75 13.07 23.33 -7.83
N GLN A 76 13.04 22.06 -8.25
CA GLN A 76 12.92 20.90 -7.35
C GLN A 76 14.06 20.84 -6.33
N ILE A 77 15.29 21.11 -6.76
CA ILE A 77 16.47 21.11 -5.88
C ILE A 77 16.39 22.24 -4.84
N SER A 78 15.88 23.41 -5.24
CA SER A 78 15.68 24.55 -4.34
C SER A 78 14.54 24.32 -3.34
N ALA A 79 13.44 23.72 -3.78
CA ALA A 79 12.33 23.32 -2.91
C ALA A 79 12.77 22.26 -1.89
N ALA A 80 13.57 21.29 -2.33
CA ALA A 80 14.17 20.28 -1.46
C ALA A 80 15.06 20.88 -0.37
N TYR A 81 15.95 21.82 -0.75
CA TYR A 81 16.78 22.53 0.21
C TYR A 81 15.94 23.36 1.19
N ALA A 82 14.94 24.10 0.70
CA ALA A 82 14.10 24.94 1.54
C ALA A 82 13.31 24.13 2.58
N ALA A 83 12.80 22.95 2.22
CA ALA A 83 12.07 22.10 3.16
C ALA A 83 13.00 21.42 4.19
N LEU A 84 14.22 21.03 3.78
CA LEU A 84 15.13 20.25 4.62
C LEU A 84 16.06 21.13 5.48
N SER A 85 16.41 22.35 5.03
CA SER A 85 17.35 23.24 5.71
C SER A 85 16.84 23.77 7.06
N ASP A 86 15.52 23.90 7.24
CA ASP A 86 14.92 24.34 8.50
C ASP A 86 14.47 23.12 9.33
N PRO A 87 14.89 22.96 10.59
CA PRO A 87 14.54 21.79 11.39
C PRO A 87 13.03 21.65 11.63
N ALA A 88 12.31 22.78 11.77
CA ALA A 88 10.86 22.78 11.92
C ALA A 88 10.13 22.31 10.64
N ARG A 89 10.57 22.79 9.47
CA ARG A 89 9.99 22.42 8.17
C ARG A 89 10.33 20.99 7.80
N ARG A 90 11.55 20.53 8.11
CA ARG A 90 11.96 19.13 7.96
C ARG A 90 11.07 18.22 8.81
N ALA A 91 10.81 18.59 10.06
CA ALA A 91 9.93 17.81 10.94
C ALA A 91 8.48 17.77 10.45
N GLU A 92 7.98 18.85 9.84
CA GLU A 92 6.66 18.88 9.20
C GLU A 92 6.62 17.99 7.95
N TYR A 93 7.61 18.12 7.06
CA TYR A 93 7.75 17.28 5.87
C TYR A 93 7.86 15.79 6.25
N ASP A 94 8.65 15.48 7.27
CA ASP A 94 8.80 14.12 7.79
C ASP A 94 7.51 13.55 8.38
N ARG A 95 6.67 14.39 8.99
CA ARG A 95 5.33 14.00 9.45
C ARG A 95 4.42 13.75 8.26
N ALA A 96 4.41 14.65 7.27
CA ALA A 96 3.63 14.49 6.05
C ALA A 96 4.02 13.21 5.29
N LEU A 97 5.32 12.91 5.17
CA LEU A 97 5.82 11.70 4.52
C LEU A 97 5.40 10.42 5.25
N ARG A 98 5.38 10.44 6.59
CA ARG A 98 4.87 9.31 7.38
C ARG A 98 3.35 9.12 7.20
N LEU A 99 2.60 10.22 7.16
CA LEU A 99 1.16 10.17 6.90
C LEU A 99 0.85 9.69 5.48
N ALA A 100 1.57 10.21 4.47
CA ALA A 100 1.44 9.78 3.08
C ALA A 100 1.72 8.28 2.94
N ARG A 101 2.83 7.78 3.51
CA ARG A 101 3.14 6.34 3.52
C ARG A 101 2.10 5.50 4.28
N GLY A 102 1.52 6.04 5.35
CA GLY A 102 0.42 5.39 6.08
C GLY A 102 -0.87 5.32 5.26
N LEU A 103 -1.19 6.38 4.52
CA LEU A 103 -2.32 6.43 3.59
C LEU A 103 -2.09 5.53 2.37
N GLU A 104 -0.87 5.47 1.84
CA GLU A 104 -0.47 4.53 0.78
C GLU A 104 -0.51 3.09 1.27
N GLY A 105 -0.07 2.83 2.51
CA GLY A 105 -0.18 1.53 3.17
C GLY A 105 -1.64 1.12 3.32
N ARG A 106 -2.51 2.02 3.78
CA ARG A 106 -3.96 1.80 3.85
C ARG A 106 -4.60 1.68 2.47
N ALA A 107 -4.18 2.45 1.48
CA ALA A 107 -4.66 2.36 0.10
C ALA A 107 -4.20 1.07 -0.57
N ARG A 108 -2.99 0.57 -0.28
CA ARG A 108 -2.53 -0.77 -0.67
C ARG A 108 -3.33 -1.86 0.04
N GLN A 109 -3.65 -1.67 1.32
CA GLN A 109 -4.51 -2.59 2.07
C GLN A 109 -5.93 -2.62 1.49
N GLN A 110 -6.49 -1.45 1.12
CA GLN A 110 -7.79 -1.28 0.46
C GLN A 110 -7.80 -1.78 -0.99
N ARG A 111 -6.68 -1.64 -1.72
CA ARG A 111 -6.45 -2.26 -3.04
C ARG A 111 -6.30 -3.79 -2.94
N PHE A 112 -5.77 -4.30 -1.83
CA PHE A 112 -5.83 -5.73 -1.50
C PHE A 112 -7.27 -6.16 -1.12
N GLN A 113 -8.08 -5.27 -0.55
CA GLN A 113 -9.50 -5.50 -0.25
C GLN A 113 -10.42 -5.42 -1.49
N THR A 114 -9.91 -5.13 -2.69
CA THR A 114 -10.72 -5.20 -3.94
C THR A 114 -10.97 -6.65 -4.41
N GLY A 115 -10.85 -7.62 -3.50
CA GLY A 115 -11.08 -9.04 -3.72
C GLY A 115 -11.74 -9.75 -2.53
N ILE A 116 -12.50 -9.03 -1.69
CA ILE A 116 -13.39 -9.67 -0.71
C ILE A 116 -14.75 -9.87 -1.36
N GLU A 117 -15.07 -11.10 -1.71
CA GLU A 117 -16.42 -11.47 -2.15
C GLU A 117 -17.28 -11.73 -0.91
N SER A 118 -18.53 -11.28 -0.87
CA SER A 118 -19.45 -11.53 0.25
C SER A 118 -20.49 -12.56 -0.15
N ALA A 119 -20.73 -13.55 0.72
CA ALA A 119 -21.75 -14.57 0.53
C ALA A 119 -22.46 -14.88 1.86
N ASP A 120 -23.71 -15.33 1.80
CA ASP A 120 -24.45 -15.81 2.96
C ASP A 120 -24.18 -17.31 3.18
N LEU A 121 -24.21 -17.80 4.42
CA LEU A 121 -23.92 -19.20 4.73
C LEU A 121 -24.86 -20.19 4.00
N ASP A 122 -26.12 -19.81 3.78
CA ASP A 122 -27.11 -20.60 3.03
C ASP A 122 -26.78 -20.75 1.53
N ASP A 123 -25.97 -19.86 0.96
CA ASP A 123 -25.52 -19.94 -0.43
C ASP A 123 -24.28 -20.84 -0.61
N LEU A 124 -23.66 -21.30 0.48
CA LEU A 124 -22.48 -22.17 0.41
C LEU A 124 -22.87 -23.65 0.34
N ALA A 125 -22.13 -24.40 -0.47
CA ALA A 125 -22.30 -25.84 -0.56
C ALA A 125 -21.78 -26.51 0.73
N PHE A 126 -22.61 -27.32 1.38
CA PHE A 126 -22.22 -28.09 2.55
C PHE A 126 -21.86 -29.53 2.17
N ASP A 127 -20.68 -29.98 2.61
CA ASP A 127 -20.21 -31.35 2.45
C ASP A 127 -20.55 -32.15 3.72
N GLU A 128 -21.63 -32.92 3.69
CA GLU A 128 -22.11 -33.72 4.85
C GLU A 128 -21.07 -34.75 5.32
N ALA A 129 -20.26 -35.31 4.41
CA ALA A 129 -19.25 -36.31 4.76
C ALA A 129 -18.08 -35.71 5.57
N ARG A 130 -17.75 -34.44 5.32
CA ARG A 130 -16.65 -33.73 5.97
C ARG A 130 -17.11 -32.70 7.00
N ARG A 131 -18.42 -32.47 7.12
CA ARG A 131 -19.05 -31.41 7.92
C ARG A 131 -18.41 -30.04 7.69
N ARG A 132 -18.23 -29.68 6.42
CA ARG A 132 -17.56 -28.44 6.01
C ARG A 132 -18.32 -27.72 4.90
N TRP A 133 -18.39 -26.40 5.00
CA TRP A 133 -18.85 -25.55 3.91
C TRP A 133 -17.72 -25.32 2.92
N TYR A 134 -18.06 -25.27 1.64
CA TYR A 134 -17.12 -24.96 0.58
C TYR A 134 -17.75 -24.16 -0.54
N ARG A 135 -16.91 -23.43 -1.27
CA ARG A 135 -17.31 -22.66 -2.44
C ARG A 135 -16.20 -22.62 -3.49
N PRO A 136 -16.54 -22.75 -4.80
CA PRO A 136 -15.56 -22.57 -5.86
C PRO A 136 -15.03 -21.14 -5.89
N CYS A 137 -13.74 -20.99 -6.11
CA CYS A 137 -13.11 -19.71 -6.35
C CYS A 137 -12.99 -19.45 -7.86
N ARG A 138 -13.11 -18.18 -8.27
CA ARG A 138 -12.91 -17.74 -9.66
C ARG A 138 -11.52 -18.02 -10.23
N CYS A 139 -10.56 -18.44 -9.40
CA CYS A 139 -9.25 -18.92 -9.86
C CYS A 139 -9.28 -20.32 -10.49
N GLY A 140 -10.41 -21.03 -10.39
CA GLY A 140 -10.57 -22.38 -10.92
C GLY A 140 -10.49 -23.50 -9.88
N ASN A 141 -10.22 -23.18 -8.61
CA ASN A 141 -10.32 -24.18 -7.53
C ASN A 141 -11.78 -24.32 -7.08
N GLU A 142 -12.36 -25.52 -7.28
CA GLU A 142 -13.74 -25.86 -6.89
C GLU A 142 -13.99 -25.83 -5.38
N ARG A 143 -12.92 -25.94 -4.57
CA ARG A 143 -12.95 -25.86 -3.11
C ARG A 143 -11.98 -24.80 -2.59
N GLY A 144 -11.88 -23.70 -3.33
CA GLY A 144 -10.99 -22.59 -3.02
C GLY A 144 -11.24 -22.04 -1.62
N PHE A 145 -12.51 -21.90 -1.23
CA PHE A 145 -12.92 -21.50 0.12
C PHE A 145 -13.51 -22.72 0.82
N ALA A 146 -12.98 -23.09 1.99
CA ALA A 146 -13.53 -24.17 2.80
C ALA A 146 -13.30 -23.91 4.28
N PHE A 147 -14.32 -24.11 5.11
CA PHE A 147 -14.29 -23.91 6.56
C PHE A 147 -15.29 -24.83 7.26
N GLY A 148 -15.15 -25.02 8.57
CA GLY A 148 -16.01 -25.88 9.37
C GLY A 148 -16.81 -25.13 10.43
N GLU A 149 -17.59 -25.91 11.17
CA GLU A 149 -18.35 -25.45 12.35
C GLU A 149 -17.48 -24.74 13.40
N PRO A 150 -16.25 -25.19 13.74
CA PRO A 150 -15.43 -24.50 14.75
C PRO A 150 -14.96 -23.10 14.30
N ASP A 151 -14.71 -22.91 13.00
CA ASP A 151 -14.33 -21.59 12.47
C ASP A 151 -15.49 -20.60 12.58
N LEU A 152 -16.72 -21.10 12.41
CA LEU A 152 -17.94 -20.32 12.50
C LEU A 152 -18.29 -19.97 13.95
N GLU A 153 -18.08 -20.90 14.88
CA GLU A 153 -18.29 -20.70 16.32
C GLU A 153 -17.31 -19.64 16.88
N GLU A 154 -16.04 -19.67 16.47
CA GLU A 154 -15.06 -18.64 16.84
C GLU A 154 -15.44 -17.25 16.29
N ALA A 155 -16.00 -17.20 15.08
CA ALA A 155 -16.49 -15.96 14.47
C ALA A 155 -17.91 -15.56 14.90
N GLY A 156 -18.56 -16.36 15.76
CA GLY A 156 -19.98 -16.24 16.10
C GLY A 156 -20.36 -14.91 16.74
N ASP A 157 -19.44 -14.31 17.51
CA ASP A 157 -19.65 -13.00 18.15
C ASP A 157 -19.79 -11.84 17.14
N LEU A 158 -19.23 -12.01 15.93
CA LEU A 158 -19.24 -11.00 14.87
C LEU A 158 -20.35 -11.23 13.85
N GLY A 159 -20.87 -12.46 13.73
CA GLY A 159 -21.84 -12.85 12.69
C GLY A 159 -21.28 -12.81 11.26
N GLU A 160 -19.95 -12.70 11.12
CA GLU A 160 -19.24 -12.75 9.85
C GLU A 160 -17.90 -13.50 9.98
N LEU A 161 -17.63 -14.41 9.06
CA LEU A 161 -16.39 -15.19 8.97
C LEU A 161 -15.62 -14.81 7.71
N ILE A 162 -14.33 -14.51 7.82
CA ILE A 162 -13.48 -14.18 6.67
C ILE A 162 -12.56 -15.37 6.37
N VAL A 163 -12.70 -15.94 5.17
CA VAL A 163 -11.95 -17.13 4.72
C VAL A 163 -11.12 -16.78 3.49
N GLY A 164 -9.82 -17.09 3.55
CA GLY A 164 -8.91 -16.97 2.41
C GLY A 164 -9.02 -18.16 1.45
N CYS A 165 -8.82 -17.91 0.16
CA CYS A 165 -8.71 -18.99 -0.80
C CYS A 165 -7.39 -19.76 -0.62
N GLN A 166 -7.43 -21.09 -0.74
CA GLN A 166 -6.23 -21.93 -0.60
C GLN A 166 -5.20 -21.75 -1.73
N ASP A 167 -5.62 -21.32 -2.92
CA ASP A 167 -4.78 -21.28 -4.14
C ASP A 167 -4.63 -19.86 -4.73
N CYS A 168 -5.17 -18.84 -4.08
CA CYS A 168 -4.98 -17.46 -4.52
C CYS A 168 -5.13 -16.47 -3.36
N SER A 169 -4.84 -15.19 -3.59
CA SER A 169 -4.94 -14.14 -2.57
C SER A 169 -6.35 -13.56 -2.40
N LEU A 170 -7.39 -14.30 -2.81
CA LEU A 170 -8.78 -13.85 -2.72
C LEU A 170 -9.36 -14.20 -1.35
N TRP A 171 -10.29 -13.38 -0.90
CA TRP A 171 -10.93 -13.51 0.39
C TRP A 171 -12.45 -13.60 0.20
N LEU A 172 -13.11 -14.41 1.02
CA LEU A 172 -14.56 -14.57 1.06
C LEU A 172 -15.04 -14.18 2.45
N ARG A 173 -15.97 -13.23 2.53
CA ARG A 173 -16.68 -12.91 3.77
C ARG A 173 -18.01 -13.62 3.77
N VAL A 174 -18.19 -14.51 4.75
CA VAL A 174 -19.42 -15.28 4.95
C VAL A 174 -20.23 -14.64 6.06
N HIS A 175 -21.45 -14.23 5.75
CA HIS A 175 -22.40 -13.72 6.73
C HIS A 175 -23.30 -14.86 7.24
N PHE A 176 -23.50 -14.93 8.55
CA PHE A 176 -24.36 -15.93 9.17
C PHE A 176 -25.05 -15.36 10.41
N ALA A 177 -26.30 -15.78 10.63
CA ALA A 177 -27.04 -15.42 11.82
C ALA A 177 -26.90 -16.55 12.85
N VAL A 178 -26.25 -16.27 13.99
CA VAL A 178 -26.29 -17.18 15.14
C VAL A 178 -27.65 -17.01 15.80
N VAL A 179 -28.54 -17.98 15.59
CA VAL A 179 -29.83 -17.99 16.27
C VAL A 179 -29.63 -18.63 17.63
N ASP A 180 -29.51 -17.81 18.67
CA ASP A 180 -29.52 -18.30 20.05
C ASP A 180 -30.89 -18.95 20.33
N GLU A 181 -30.88 -20.25 20.65
CA GLU A 181 -32.09 -21.05 20.86
C GLU A 181 -32.96 -20.53 22.03
N ALA A 182 -32.49 -19.57 22.85
CA ALA A 182 -33.31 -18.92 23.86
C ALA A 182 -34.42 -18.02 23.28
N ASN A 183 -34.28 -17.51 22.04
CA ASN A 183 -35.26 -16.60 21.45
C ASN A 183 -36.34 -17.30 20.58
N LEU A 184 -36.18 -18.59 20.24
CA LEU A 184 -37.22 -19.34 19.49
C LEU A 184 -38.43 -19.73 20.34
N SER A 185 -38.31 -19.68 21.67
CA SER A 185 -39.43 -19.95 22.58
C SER A 185 -40.44 -18.79 22.67
N ALA A 186 -40.10 -17.58 22.19
CA ALA A 186 -40.98 -16.41 22.25
C ALA A 186 -41.89 -16.24 21.01
N ALA A 187 -41.64 -16.96 19.91
CA ALA A 187 -42.37 -16.78 18.64
C ALA A 187 -43.49 -17.82 18.37
N ARG A 188 -43.75 -18.75 19.31
CA ARG A 188 -44.88 -19.71 19.22
C ARG A 188 -45.88 -19.47 20.34
N GLN A 189 -46.62 -18.36 20.28
CA GLN A 189 -47.96 -18.30 20.85
C GLN A 189 -48.98 -18.29 19.70
N PRO A 190 -49.71 -19.39 19.46
CA PRO A 190 -50.92 -19.35 18.66
C PRO A 190 -52.05 -18.71 19.50
N GLY A 191 -52.71 -17.70 18.93
CA GLY A 191 -54.02 -17.23 19.39
C GLY A 191 -55.13 -18.18 18.98
#